data_AF-A0A918KQZ3-F1
#
_entry.id   AF-A0A918KQZ3-F1
#
_cell.length_a   1.000
_cell.length_b   1.000
_cell.length_c   1.000
_cell.angle_alpha   90.00
_cell.angle_beta   90.00
_cell.angle_gamma   90.00
#
_symmetry.space_group_name_H-M   'P 1'
#
loop_
_entity.id
_entity.type
_entity.pdbx_description
1 polymer ?
#
loop_
_entity_poly.entity_id
_entity_poly.type
_entity_poly.pdbx_seq_one_letter_code
_entity_poly.pdbx_strand_id
1 'polypeptide(L)'
;MVSRPARPFTGRPFGLRRDAPSKSDPRPQCGLVPEGRTVTFGFAPSSAASISTSASANPLARMLEPAEWAAAGIPLLRNPREVVSGLHARHRPGPTTAVVAVLDADERLNASASFTRRPTPADGWVFRNALLAQLRRVIPHDLRRRTPVRTAVLLYCRDGDARWTEEDGAWMWGLRDACTLHGLRCGAYITLTRDGWQVLGEGRGGRRPSSDSIPESMEAFAAAEPVQPRTGGAASELLRRAAAR
;
A
#
# COMPACT_ATOMS: atom_id res chain seq x y z
N MET A 1 -27.39 12.53 63.81
CA MET A 1 -27.57 11.28 64.59
C MET A 1 -26.99 10.13 63.77
N VAL A 2 -25.81 9.65 64.19
CA VAL A 2 -25.53 8.24 64.61
C VAL A 2 -25.27 7.32 63.40
N SER A 3 -24.18 6.58 63.23
CA SER A 3 -22.90 6.41 63.95
C SER A 3 -21.93 5.65 63.03
N ARG A 4 -20.65 6.01 63.11
CA ARG A 4 -19.49 5.15 62.76
C ARG A 4 -19.29 4.11 63.88
N PRO A 5 -18.62 2.96 63.66
CA PRO A 5 -17.16 2.87 63.93
C PRO A 5 -16.41 1.87 63.00
N ALA A 6 -15.18 2.13 62.54
CA ALA A 6 -13.85 1.87 63.14
C ALA A 6 -13.15 0.71 62.39
N ARG A 7 -12.03 0.93 61.66
CA ARG A 7 -10.61 1.16 62.08
C ARG A 7 -9.80 -0.16 62.19
N PRO A 8 -8.45 -0.13 62.25
CA PRO A 8 -7.57 -0.60 61.18
C PRO A 8 -6.62 -1.75 61.62
N PHE A 9 -5.79 -2.27 60.72
CA PHE A 9 -4.58 -3.04 61.05
C PHE A 9 -3.50 -2.60 60.04
N THR A 10 -2.42 -1.86 60.36
CA THR A 10 -1.24 -2.11 61.22
C THR A 10 -0.53 -3.43 60.96
N GLY A 11 0.68 -3.35 60.38
CA GLY A 11 1.64 -4.45 60.29
C GLY A 11 2.92 -3.99 59.63
N ARG A 12 3.89 -3.61 60.45
CA ARG A 12 5.17 -2.95 60.13
C ARG A 12 6.28 -3.96 59.74
N PRO A 13 7.48 -3.47 59.33
CA PRO A 13 8.54 -4.22 58.62
C PRO A 13 9.50 -4.93 59.58
N PHE A 14 10.37 -5.84 59.10
CA PHE A 14 11.74 -6.03 59.61
C PHE A 14 12.53 -7.13 58.88
N GLY A 15 13.79 -6.82 58.56
CA GLY A 15 14.94 -7.75 58.49
C GLY A 15 15.08 -8.63 57.25
N LEU A 16 16.27 -9.05 56.82
CA LEU A 16 17.60 -8.94 57.38
C LEU A 16 18.64 -9.19 56.25
N ARG A 17 19.82 -8.64 56.51
CA ARG A 17 21.10 -8.70 55.79
C ARG A 17 21.67 -10.13 55.64
N ARG A 18 22.70 -10.23 54.78
CA ARG A 18 23.75 -11.29 54.62
C ARG A 18 23.50 -12.24 53.44
N ASP A 19 24.47 -12.68 52.65
CA ASP A 19 25.91 -12.40 52.50
C ASP A 19 26.31 -12.86 51.09
N ALA A 20 27.40 -12.30 50.56
CA ALA A 20 28.05 -12.73 49.31
C ALA A 20 28.60 -14.17 49.41
N PRO A 21 29.00 -14.78 48.27
CA PRO A 21 30.45 -14.86 48.07
C PRO A 21 30.94 -14.67 46.62
N SER A 22 32.14 -14.09 46.58
CA SER A 22 33.30 -14.50 45.76
C SER A 22 33.27 -14.32 44.23
N LYS A 23 33.66 -13.11 43.84
CA LYS A 23 34.82 -12.77 42.98
C LYS A 23 35.61 -13.97 42.42
N SER A 24 35.69 -14.07 41.09
CA SER A 24 36.91 -14.52 40.39
C SER A 24 36.92 -13.98 38.96
N ASP A 25 37.63 -12.85 38.80
CA ASP A 25 38.28 -12.44 37.55
C ASP A 25 39.48 -13.38 37.31
N PRO A 26 39.71 -13.81 36.07
CA PRO A 26 41.07 -14.06 35.61
C PRO A 26 41.50 -12.98 34.61
N ARG A 27 42.45 -12.15 35.05
CA ARG A 27 43.32 -11.38 34.15
C ARG A 27 44.11 -12.35 33.26
N PRO A 28 44.45 -11.94 32.02
CA PRO A 28 45.21 -12.75 31.09
C PRO A 28 46.68 -12.85 31.53
N GLN A 29 47.20 -14.07 31.60
CA GLN A 29 48.64 -14.31 31.68
C GLN A 29 49.25 -14.12 30.30
N CYS A 30 50.28 -13.26 30.21
CA CYS A 30 51.25 -13.29 29.13
C CYS A 30 52.05 -14.60 29.24
N GLY A 31 51.95 -15.44 28.22
CA GLY A 31 52.71 -16.67 28.09
C GLY A 31 52.99 -16.95 26.62
N LEU A 32 54.19 -16.57 26.21
CA LEU A 32 55.09 -17.23 25.25
C LEU A 32 54.47 -18.02 24.08
N VAL A 33 54.75 -17.50 22.89
CA VAL A 33 54.75 -18.19 21.60
C VAL A 33 55.73 -19.38 21.66
N PRO A 34 55.31 -20.55 21.17
CA PRO A 34 56.06 -21.17 20.08
C PRO A 34 55.17 -21.64 18.92
N GLU A 35 55.83 -21.72 17.79
CA GLU A 35 55.36 -21.94 16.43
C GLU A 35 54.53 -23.22 16.21
N GLY A 36 53.74 -23.17 15.12
CA GLY A 36 53.47 -24.34 14.31
C GLY A 36 52.36 -25.25 14.79
N ARG A 37 51.09 -24.78 14.77
CA ARG A 37 49.95 -25.69 14.79
C ARG A 37 48.87 -25.23 13.81
N THR A 38 48.67 -26.04 12.78
CA THR A 38 47.55 -25.94 11.84
C THR A 38 46.25 -25.88 12.62
N VAL A 39 45.56 -24.75 12.58
CA VAL A 39 44.23 -24.62 13.15
C VAL A 39 43.24 -25.06 12.08
N THR A 40 42.83 -26.33 12.13
CA THR A 40 41.58 -26.75 11.48
C THR A 40 40.45 -26.08 12.27
N PHE A 41 39.96 -24.96 11.76
CA PHE A 41 38.65 -24.45 12.14
C PHE A 41 37.61 -25.39 11.52
N GLY A 42 37.14 -26.34 12.32
CA GLY A 42 35.97 -27.14 12.00
C GLY A 42 34.74 -26.23 11.94
N PHE A 43 34.44 -25.68 10.77
CA PHE A 43 33.13 -25.15 10.47
C PHE A 43 32.18 -26.35 10.39
N ALA A 44 31.38 -26.56 11.44
CA ALA A 44 30.15 -27.31 11.29
C ALA A 44 29.29 -26.56 10.26
N PRO A 45 28.83 -27.18 9.16
CA PRO A 45 27.88 -26.53 8.27
C PRO A 45 26.57 -26.39 9.05
N SER A 46 26.31 -25.20 9.60
CA SER A 46 24.96 -24.83 9.99
C SER A 46 24.10 -24.84 8.72
N SER A 47 23.33 -25.91 8.55
CA SER A 47 22.20 -26.02 7.62
C SER A 47 21.12 -25.00 8.00
N ALA A 48 21.36 -23.71 7.77
CA ALA A 48 20.38 -22.64 7.94
C ALA A 48 20.85 -21.33 7.28
N ALA A 49 21.33 -21.40 6.04
CA ALA A 49 21.52 -20.22 5.21
C ALA A 49 21.69 -20.64 3.75
N SER A 50 20.64 -21.20 3.16
CA SER A 50 20.41 -21.03 1.72
C SER A 50 20.09 -19.55 1.49
N ILE A 51 21.09 -18.68 1.65
CA ILE A 51 21.02 -17.32 1.16
C ILE A 51 20.97 -17.46 -0.34
N SER A 52 19.78 -17.24 -0.90
CA SER A 52 19.46 -17.19 -2.32
C SER A 52 20.37 -16.23 -3.09
N THR A 53 21.63 -16.64 -3.30
CA THR A 53 22.62 -15.97 -4.12
C THR A 53 22.47 -16.47 -5.55
N SER A 54 21.28 -16.24 -6.12
CA SER A 54 20.95 -16.40 -7.55
C SER A 54 19.47 -16.14 -7.88
N ALA A 55 18.67 -15.53 -6.99
CA ALA A 55 17.35 -15.00 -7.37
C ALA A 55 17.45 -13.81 -8.36
N SER A 56 18.67 -13.37 -8.70
CA SER A 56 18.92 -12.25 -9.60
C SER A 56 18.92 -12.60 -11.10
N ALA A 57 18.64 -13.85 -11.49
CA ALA A 57 18.60 -14.22 -12.91
C ALA A 57 17.39 -15.04 -13.34
N ASN A 58 16.53 -15.51 -12.41
CA ASN A 58 15.36 -16.29 -12.78
C ASN A 58 14.12 -15.37 -12.89
N PRO A 59 13.54 -15.16 -14.10
CA PRO A 59 12.33 -14.34 -14.27
C PRO A 59 11.16 -14.85 -13.43
N LEU A 60 11.07 -16.18 -13.24
CA LEU A 60 10.04 -16.81 -12.40
C LEU A 60 10.14 -16.40 -10.92
N ALA A 61 11.34 -16.11 -10.42
CA ALA A 61 11.53 -15.60 -9.05
C ALA A 61 11.11 -14.12 -8.90
N ARG A 62 10.74 -13.48 -10.03
CA ARG A 62 10.34 -12.07 -10.13
C ARG A 62 8.90 -11.90 -10.61
N MET A 63 8.09 -12.91 -10.38
CA MET A 63 6.64 -12.87 -10.53
C MET A 63 6.02 -13.33 -9.21
N LEU A 64 4.78 -12.91 -8.96
CA LEU A 64 3.97 -13.39 -7.85
C LEU A 64 2.68 -14.00 -8.38
N GLU A 65 2.34 -15.17 -7.86
CA GLU A 65 1.04 -15.79 -8.10
C GLU A 65 -0.07 -15.09 -7.28
N PRO A 66 -1.34 -15.16 -7.70
CA PRO A 66 -2.45 -14.57 -6.95
C PRO A 66 -2.54 -15.05 -5.50
N ALA A 67 -2.23 -16.32 -5.25
CA ALA A 67 -2.25 -16.90 -3.91
C ALA A 67 -1.14 -16.32 -3.01
N GLU A 68 0.06 -16.13 -3.55
CA GLU A 68 1.17 -15.50 -2.83
C GLU A 68 0.89 -14.04 -2.53
N TRP A 69 0.27 -13.33 -3.48
CA TRP A 69 -0.17 -11.95 -3.30
C TRP A 69 -1.21 -11.82 -2.19
N ALA A 70 -2.25 -12.69 -2.20
CA ALA A 70 -3.26 -12.72 -1.14
C ALA A 70 -2.67 -13.08 0.23
N ALA A 71 -1.73 -14.04 0.27
CA ALA A 71 -1.05 -14.45 1.50
C ALA A 71 -0.11 -13.38 2.07
N ALA A 72 0.36 -12.43 1.25
CA ALA A 72 1.24 -11.34 1.68
C ALA A 72 0.55 -10.33 2.62
N GLY A 73 -0.77 -10.41 2.81
CA GLY A 73 -1.51 -9.57 3.77
C GLY A 73 -1.49 -8.09 3.39
N ILE A 74 -1.58 -7.80 2.09
CA ILE A 74 -1.63 -6.43 1.56
C ILE A 74 -2.80 -5.68 2.23
N PRO A 75 -2.58 -4.46 2.77
CA PRO A 75 -3.65 -3.68 3.38
C PRO A 75 -4.81 -3.45 2.39
N LEU A 76 -6.01 -3.78 2.82
CA LEU A 76 -7.21 -3.61 2.01
C LEU A 76 -7.55 -2.13 1.89
N LEU A 77 -8.01 -1.72 0.71
CA LEU A 77 -8.49 -0.35 0.50
C LEU A 77 -9.88 -0.21 1.12
N ARG A 78 -10.08 0.83 1.94
CA ARG A 78 -11.40 1.14 2.50
C ARG A 78 -12.42 1.40 1.39
N ASN A 79 -12.06 2.24 0.41
CA ASN A 79 -12.92 2.59 -0.72
C ASN A 79 -12.17 2.50 -2.07
N PRO A 80 -11.99 1.29 -2.65
CA PRO A 80 -11.26 1.12 -3.90
C PRO A 80 -11.95 1.84 -5.06
N ARG A 81 -13.29 1.96 -5.06
CA ARG A 81 -14.02 2.68 -6.11
C ARG A 81 -13.62 4.15 -6.20
N GLU A 82 -13.49 4.82 -5.07
CA GLU A 82 -13.07 6.23 -5.01
C GLU A 82 -11.64 6.42 -5.50
N VAL A 83 -10.72 5.54 -5.09
CA VAL A 83 -9.33 5.55 -5.56
C VAL A 83 -9.27 5.37 -7.08
N VAL A 84 -9.94 4.34 -7.60
CA VAL A 84 -9.94 4.06 -9.04
C VAL A 84 -10.59 5.20 -9.82
N SER A 85 -11.72 5.75 -9.35
CA SER A 85 -12.41 6.87 -10.03
C SER A 85 -11.54 8.13 -10.04
N GLY A 86 -10.87 8.44 -8.93
CA GLY A 86 -9.96 9.58 -8.83
C GLY A 86 -8.72 9.44 -9.73
N LEU A 87 -8.12 8.25 -9.79
CA LEU A 87 -6.99 7.97 -10.68
C LEU A 87 -7.40 8.00 -12.15
N HIS A 88 -8.56 7.43 -12.48
CA HIS A 88 -9.11 7.43 -13.82
C HIS A 88 -9.40 8.87 -14.30
N ALA A 89 -10.05 9.69 -13.47
CA ALA A 89 -10.32 11.09 -13.79
C ALA A 89 -9.05 11.91 -14.00
N ARG A 90 -8.03 11.69 -13.16
CA ARG A 90 -6.75 12.43 -13.19
C ARG A 90 -5.85 12.03 -14.35
N HIS A 91 -5.70 10.73 -14.61
CA HIS A 91 -4.69 10.23 -15.56
C HIS A 91 -5.27 9.80 -16.90
N ARG A 92 -6.59 9.58 -16.99
CA ARG A 92 -7.29 9.08 -18.19
C ARG A 92 -6.53 7.91 -18.84
N PRO A 93 -6.24 6.84 -18.06
CA PRO A 93 -5.33 5.80 -18.49
C PRO A 93 -5.89 5.00 -19.67
N GLY A 94 -5.22 5.07 -20.82
CA GLY A 94 -5.49 4.19 -21.95
C GLY A 94 -4.83 2.81 -21.79
N PRO A 95 -5.07 1.87 -22.72
CA PRO A 95 -4.44 0.55 -22.69
C PRO A 95 -2.92 0.64 -22.54
N THR A 96 -2.32 -0.27 -21.78
CA THR A 96 -0.90 -0.33 -21.39
C THR A 96 -0.43 0.80 -20.45
N THR A 97 -1.33 1.64 -19.95
CA THR A 97 -0.96 2.68 -18.99
C THR A 97 -0.94 2.12 -17.56
N ALA A 98 0.19 2.28 -16.88
CA ALA A 98 0.32 2.05 -15.44
C ALA A 98 0.25 3.38 -14.70
N VAL A 99 -0.49 3.42 -13.59
CA VAL A 99 -0.59 4.56 -12.69
C VAL A 99 -0.17 4.10 -11.30
N VAL A 100 0.95 4.61 -10.82
CA VAL A 100 1.36 4.44 -9.42
C VAL A 100 0.82 5.60 -8.60
N ALA A 101 0.17 5.28 -7.49
CA ALA A 101 -0.43 6.23 -6.58
C ALA A 101 0.12 6.00 -5.18
N VAL A 102 0.23 7.07 -4.40
CA VAL A 102 0.62 7.01 -3.00
C VAL A 102 -0.49 7.62 -2.18
N LEU A 103 -1.03 6.82 -1.27
CA LEU A 103 -2.04 7.20 -0.30
C LEU A 103 -1.37 7.59 1.02
N ASP A 104 -1.94 8.57 1.72
CA ASP A 104 -1.55 8.87 3.10
C ASP A 104 -2.14 7.86 4.10
N ALA A 105 -1.96 8.13 5.40
CA ALA A 105 -2.43 7.26 6.47
C ALA A 105 -3.98 7.19 6.56
N ASP A 106 -4.68 8.20 6.03
CA ASP A 106 -6.13 8.28 5.99
C ASP A 106 -6.70 7.73 4.65
N GLU A 107 -5.86 7.06 3.86
CA GLU A 107 -6.14 6.53 2.53
C GLU A 107 -6.54 7.59 1.50
N ARG A 108 -6.15 8.85 1.69
CA ARG A 108 -6.36 9.91 0.70
C ARG A 108 -5.21 9.94 -0.30
N LEU A 109 -5.54 10.26 -1.55
CA LEU A 109 -4.54 10.34 -2.64
C LEU A 109 -3.60 11.52 -2.41
N ASN A 110 -2.33 11.23 -2.11
CA ASN A 110 -1.29 12.21 -1.84
C ASN A 110 -0.51 12.56 -3.12
N ALA A 111 -0.06 11.54 -3.85
CA ALA A 111 0.72 11.69 -5.07
C ALA A 111 0.38 10.60 -6.08
N SER A 112 0.56 10.88 -7.37
CA SER A 112 0.34 9.90 -8.43
C SER A 112 1.12 10.24 -9.70
N ALA A 113 1.52 9.21 -10.44
CA ALA A 113 2.17 9.33 -11.73
C ALA A 113 1.71 8.21 -12.66
N SER A 114 1.48 8.56 -13.92
CA SER A 114 1.15 7.62 -14.99
C SER A 114 2.34 7.46 -15.94
N PHE A 115 2.50 6.26 -16.48
CA PHE A 115 3.50 5.96 -17.49
C PHE A 115 3.06 4.78 -18.35
N THR A 116 3.50 4.76 -19.60
CA THR A 116 3.18 3.68 -20.53
C THR A 116 4.13 2.50 -20.32
N ARG A 117 3.56 1.29 -20.20
CA ARG A 117 4.33 0.04 -20.18
C ARG A 117 4.95 -0.18 -21.56
N ARG A 118 6.26 -0.37 -21.60
CA ARG A 118 6.98 -0.71 -22.84
C ARG A 118 6.73 -2.18 -23.21
N PRO A 119 6.67 -2.52 -24.51
CA PRO A 119 6.49 -3.89 -24.98
C PRO A 119 7.77 -4.71 -24.76
N THR A 120 8.05 -5.07 -23.52
CA THR A 120 9.13 -5.97 -23.09
C THR A 120 8.53 -7.20 -22.43
N PRO A 121 9.25 -8.33 -22.36
CA PRO A 121 8.81 -9.47 -21.57
C PRO A 121 8.40 -9.05 -20.15
N ALA A 122 7.42 -9.76 -19.58
CA ALA A 122 6.98 -9.53 -18.21
C ALA A 122 8.11 -9.89 -17.24
N ASP A 123 8.86 -8.89 -16.79
CA ASP A 123 9.95 -9.04 -15.82
C ASP A 123 9.72 -8.05 -14.67
N GLY A 124 9.48 -8.60 -13.48
CA GLY A 124 9.25 -7.80 -12.28
C GLY A 124 10.39 -6.84 -11.96
N TRP A 125 11.64 -7.14 -12.33
CA TRP A 125 12.77 -6.23 -12.14
C TRP A 125 12.65 -4.96 -13.00
N VAL A 126 12.19 -5.11 -14.25
CA VAL A 126 11.95 -3.98 -15.16
C VAL A 126 10.82 -3.11 -14.63
N PHE A 127 9.71 -3.74 -14.21
CA PHE A 127 8.55 -3.03 -13.66
C PHE A 127 8.87 -2.32 -12.35
N ARG A 128 9.62 -2.95 -11.45
CA ARG A 128 10.15 -2.30 -10.25
C ARG A 128 10.93 -1.04 -10.57
N ASN A 129 11.87 -1.11 -11.51
CA ASN A 129 12.69 0.05 -11.88
C ASN A 129 11.83 1.18 -12.47
N ALA A 130 10.82 0.84 -13.27
CA ALA A 130 9.86 1.82 -13.80
C ALA A 130 9.06 2.48 -12.67
N LEU A 131 8.57 1.71 -11.69
CA LEU A 131 7.84 2.23 -10.53
C LEU A 131 8.73 3.15 -9.67
N LEU A 132 9.96 2.73 -9.36
CA LEU A 132 10.91 3.53 -8.60
C LEU A 132 11.24 4.85 -9.30
N ALA A 133 11.36 4.85 -10.63
CA ALA A 133 11.62 6.07 -11.39
C ALA A 133 10.47 7.08 -11.23
N GLN A 134 9.22 6.63 -11.17
CA GLN A 134 8.07 7.51 -10.95
C GLN A 134 7.93 7.94 -9.49
N LEU A 135 8.05 7.01 -8.54
CA LEU A 135 7.90 7.30 -7.11
C LEU A 135 8.88 8.39 -6.65
N ARG A 136 10.14 8.29 -7.06
CA ARG A 136 11.19 9.29 -6.74
C ARG A 136 10.89 10.69 -7.27
N ARG A 137 10.01 10.83 -8.27
CA ARG A 137 9.62 12.13 -8.84
C ARG A 137 8.44 12.75 -8.10
N VAL A 138 7.54 11.93 -7.58
CA VAL A 138 6.27 12.41 -7.02
C VAL A 138 6.24 12.46 -5.50
N ILE A 139 7.13 11.72 -4.82
CA ILE A 139 7.19 11.75 -3.36
C ILE A 139 8.61 11.47 -2.82
N PRO A 140 9.02 12.12 -1.71
CA PRO A 140 10.24 11.74 -1.01
C PRO A 140 10.17 10.29 -0.48
N HIS A 141 11.31 9.62 -0.38
CA HIS A 141 11.39 8.29 0.20
C HIS A 141 11.13 8.32 1.72
N ASP A 142 10.53 7.26 2.26
CA ASP A 142 10.18 7.15 3.68
C ASP A 142 11.10 6.18 4.45
N LEU A 143 12.24 5.78 3.87
CA LEU A 143 13.21 4.82 4.43
C LEU A 143 13.74 5.16 5.84
N ARG A 144 13.70 6.44 6.24
CA ARG A 144 14.15 6.86 7.58
C ARG A 144 13.09 6.64 8.67
N ARG A 145 11.85 6.34 8.29
CA ARG A 145 10.74 6.14 9.24
C ARG A 145 10.77 4.71 9.76
N ARG A 146 10.52 4.54 11.06
CA ARG A 146 10.41 3.21 11.70
C ARG A 146 9.20 2.42 11.20
N THR A 147 8.12 3.10 10.84
CA THR A 147 6.91 2.51 10.27
C THR A 147 6.53 3.26 9.00
N PRO A 148 6.23 2.55 7.89
CA PRO A 148 5.73 3.23 6.70
C PRO A 148 4.36 3.83 7.00
N VAL A 149 4.21 5.11 6.69
CA VAL A 149 2.98 5.90 6.92
C VAL A 149 2.10 5.93 5.68
N ARG A 150 2.71 5.78 4.51
CA ARG A 150 2.06 5.90 3.21
C ARG A 150 2.00 4.56 2.51
N THR A 151 0.94 4.36 1.74
CA THR A 151 0.67 3.10 1.03
C THR A 151 0.73 3.35 -0.47
N ALA A 152 1.51 2.57 -1.21
CA ALA A 152 1.52 2.66 -2.67
C ALA A 152 0.49 1.70 -3.28
N VAL A 153 -0.26 2.19 -4.25
CA VAL A 153 -1.25 1.43 -5.02
C VAL A 153 -0.87 1.51 -6.49
N LEU A 154 -1.07 0.41 -7.23
CA LEU A 154 -0.84 0.38 -8.67
C LEU A 154 -2.15 0.08 -9.39
N LEU A 155 -2.53 0.96 -10.32
CA LEU A 155 -3.60 0.75 -11.28
C LEU A 155 -2.97 0.47 -12.64
N TYR A 156 -3.25 -0.68 -13.25
CA TYR A 156 -2.79 -1.02 -14.59
C TYR A 156 -3.97 -1.16 -15.55
N CYS A 157 -4.01 -0.27 -16.54
CA CYS A 157 -4.97 -0.34 -17.63
C CYS A 157 -4.42 -1.26 -18.72
N ARG A 158 -5.10 -2.38 -18.95
CA ARG A 158 -4.65 -3.39 -19.90
C ARG A 158 -5.78 -3.91 -20.75
N ASP A 159 -5.41 -4.43 -21.91
CA ASP A 159 -6.31 -5.19 -22.76
C ASP A 159 -6.58 -6.59 -22.19
N GLY A 160 -7.61 -7.24 -22.73
CA GLY A 160 -8.06 -8.55 -22.29
C GLY A 160 -9.08 -8.49 -21.16
N ASP A 161 -9.31 -9.65 -20.55
CA ASP A 161 -10.29 -9.83 -19.49
C ASP A 161 -9.67 -9.73 -18.09
N ALA A 162 -10.51 -9.82 -17.06
CA ALA A 162 -10.08 -9.67 -15.68
C ALA A 162 -9.28 -10.86 -15.10
N ARG A 163 -8.97 -11.90 -15.90
CA ARG A 163 -8.18 -13.03 -15.42
C ARG A 163 -6.74 -12.62 -15.16
N TRP A 164 -6.13 -13.23 -14.15
CA TRP A 164 -4.73 -13.01 -13.85
C TRP A 164 -3.83 -13.47 -15.01
N THR A 165 -2.73 -12.74 -15.22
CA THR A 165 -1.71 -13.01 -16.24
C THR A 165 -0.32 -12.97 -15.62
N GLU A 166 0.69 -13.55 -16.30
CA GLU A 166 2.09 -13.43 -15.87
C GLU A 166 2.55 -11.97 -15.77
N GLU A 167 2.01 -11.08 -16.62
CA GLU A 167 2.28 -9.65 -16.54
C GLU A 167 1.73 -9.04 -15.23
N ASP A 168 0.54 -9.46 -14.78
CA ASP A 168 0.00 -9.08 -13.48
C ASP A 168 0.92 -9.58 -12.35
N GLY A 169 1.44 -10.81 -12.46
CA GLY A 169 2.41 -11.37 -11.52
C GLY A 169 3.71 -10.57 -11.42
N ALA A 170 4.27 -10.16 -12.56
CA ALA A 170 5.45 -9.31 -12.62
C ALA A 170 5.17 -7.91 -12.04
N TRP A 171 3.98 -7.33 -12.26
CA TRP A 171 3.59 -6.05 -11.67
C TRP A 171 3.45 -6.12 -10.16
N MET A 172 2.79 -7.16 -9.65
CA MET A 172 2.65 -7.40 -8.22
C MET A 172 4.01 -7.56 -7.54
N TRP A 173 4.91 -8.35 -8.14
CA TRP A 173 6.29 -8.47 -7.65
C TRP A 173 7.00 -7.12 -7.66
N GLY A 174 6.94 -6.41 -8.78
CA GLY A 174 7.62 -5.13 -8.97
C GLY A 174 7.14 -4.05 -8.00
N LEU A 175 5.83 -4.02 -7.73
CA LEU A 175 5.22 -3.13 -6.74
C LEU A 175 5.73 -3.43 -5.34
N ARG A 176 5.71 -4.70 -4.92
CA ARG A 176 6.18 -5.10 -3.59
C ARG A 176 7.64 -4.74 -3.36
N ASP A 177 8.50 -5.01 -4.33
CA ASP A 177 9.94 -4.70 -4.23
C ASP A 177 10.17 -3.18 -4.26
N ALA A 178 9.47 -2.44 -5.14
CA ALA A 178 9.58 -0.99 -5.20
C ALA A 178 9.13 -0.31 -3.90
N CYS A 179 8.06 -0.79 -3.26
CA CYS A 179 7.59 -0.27 -1.97
C CYS A 179 8.64 -0.46 -0.89
N THR A 180 9.24 -1.65 -0.81
CA THR A 180 10.32 -1.97 0.13
C THR A 180 11.50 -1.02 -0.05
N LEU A 181 11.93 -0.81 -1.29
CA LEU A 181 13.06 0.07 -1.62
C LEU A 181 12.75 1.57 -1.45
N HIS A 182 11.48 1.97 -1.46
CA HIS A 182 11.05 3.35 -1.28
C HIS A 182 10.62 3.68 0.16
N GLY A 183 10.49 2.67 1.03
CA GLY A 183 10.01 2.81 2.39
C GLY A 183 8.50 3.03 2.51
N LEU A 184 7.71 2.50 1.56
CA LEU A 184 6.25 2.59 1.53
C LEU A 184 5.62 1.27 1.96
N ARG A 185 4.38 1.30 2.46
CA ARG A 185 3.54 0.10 2.55
C ARG A 185 3.16 -0.35 1.15
N CYS A 186 3.35 -1.63 0.85
CA CYS A 186 2.80 -2.22 -0.36
C CYS A 186 1.28 -2.29 -0.23
N GLY A 187 0.56 -1.68 -1.18
CA GLY A 187 -0.89 -1.67 -1.25
C GLY A 187 -1.42 -2.45 -2.44
N ALA A 188 -2.68 -2.21 -2.78
CA ALA A 188 -3.41 -2.95 -3.79
C ALA A 188 -2.80 -2.86 -5.21
N TYR A 189 -2.92 -3.97 -5.95
CA TYR A 189 -2.77 -4.02 -7.40
C TYR A 189 -4.17 -4.10 -8.03
N ILE A 190 -4.46 -3.17 -8.92
CA ILE A 190 -5.78 -2.98 -9.52
C ILE A 190 -5.63 -3.07 -11.03
N THR A 191 -6.41 -3.94 -11.67
CA THR A 191 -6.54 -3.96 -13.13
C THR A 191 -7.72 -3.10 -13.56
N LEU A 192 -7.56 -2.41 -14.68
CA LEU A 192 -8.62 -1.70 -15.38
C LEU A 192 -8.71 -2.27 -16.79
N THR A 193 -9.86 -2.82 -17.14
CA THR A 193 -10.17 -3.44 -18.43
C THR A 193 -11.44 -2.83 -19.00
N ARG A 194 -11.87 -3.27 -20.18
CA ARG A 194 -13.16 -2.87 -20.77
C ARG A 194 -14.36 -3.26 -19.90
N ASP A 195 -14.24 -4.38 -19.18
CA ASP A 195 -15.31 -4.91 -18.33
C ASP A 195 -15.43 -4.18 -16.98
N GLY A 196 -14.42 -3.35 -16.65
CA GLY A 196 -14.35 -2.59 -15.40
C GLY A 196 -13.02 -2.76 -14.69
N TRP A 197 -13.01 -2.48 -13.40
CA TRP A 197 -11.84 -2.59 -12.53
C TRP A 197 -11.96 -3.75 -11.53
N GLN A 198 -10.82 -4.31 -11.15
CA GLN A 198 -10.73 -5.36 -10.14
C GLN A 198 -9.49 -5.18 -9.26
N VAL A 199 -9.63 -5.40 -7.95
CA VAL A 199 -8.53 -5.50 -7.00
C VAL A 199 -8.10 -6.96 -6.91
N LEU A 200 -6.88 -7.26 -7.35
CA LEU A 200 -6.36 -8.62 -7.33
C LEU A 200 -6.04 -9.07 -5.90
N GLY A 201 -6.42 -10.31 -5.58
CA GLY A 201 -6.28 -10.92 -4.25
C GLY A 201 -7.42 -10.62 -3.26
N GLU A 202 -8.31 -9.66 -3.57
CA GLU A 202 -9.41 -9.26 -2.66
C GLU A 202 -10.81 -9.66 -3.20
N GLY A 203 -10.94 -9.94 -4.50
CA GLY A 203 -12.22 -10.28 -5.13
C GLY A 203 -13.19 -9.09 -5.26
N ARG A 204 -12.75 -7.88 -4.95
CA ARG A 204 -13.53 -6.64 -5.13
C ARG A 204 -13.32 -6.06 -6.52
N GLY A 205 -14.37 -5.53 -7.10
CA GLY A 205 -14.33 -4.91 -8.42
C GLY A 205 -15.61 -4.15 -8.73
N GLY A 206 -15.65 -3.52 -9.89
CA GLY A 206 -16.82 -2.79 -10.36
C GLY A 206 -16.76 -2.53 -11.87
N ARG A 207 -17.92 -2.39 -12.50
CA ARG A 207 -18.02 -2.16 -13.96
C ARG A 207 -17.59 -0.76 -14.40
N ARG A 208 -17.59 0.22 -13.49
CA ARG A 208 -17.18 1.60 -13.76
C ARG A 208 -16.23 2.13 -12.69
N PRO A 209 -15.19 2.90 -13.07
CA PRO A 209 -14.79 3.19 -14.45
C PRO A 209 -14.26 1.93 -15.16
N SER A 210 -14.31 1.93 -16.49
CA SER A 210 -13.66 0.93 -17.36
C SER A 210 -12.64 1.63 -18.27
N SER A 211 -11.78 0.87 -18.96
CA SER A 211 -10.75 1.46 -19.84
C SER A 211 -11.32 2.40 -20.93
N ASP A 212 -12.55 2.14 -21.35
CA ASP A 212 -13.24 2.89 -22.42
C ASP A 212 -14.22 3.93 -21.86
N SER A 213 -14.31 4.05 -20.53
CA SER A 213 -15.24 4.98 -19.90
C SER A 213 -14.79 6.43 -20.06
N ILE A 214 -15.74 7.32 -20.37
CA ILE A 214 -15.48 8.75 -20.34
C ILE A 214 -15.24 9.13 -18.86
N PRO A 215 -14.21 9.91 -18.54
CA PRO A 215 -13.97 10.35 -17.18
C PRO A 215 -15.19 11.08 -16.61
N GLU A 216 -15.80 10.54 -15.56
CA GLU A 216 -16.83 11.28 -14.82
C GLU A 216 -16.13 12.46 -14.12
N SER A 217 -16.34 13.67 -14.64
CA SER A 217 -15.90 14.89 -13.96
C SER A 217 -16.54 14.93 -12.57
N MET A 218 -15.76 15.21 -11.50
CA MET A 218 -16.29 15.35 -10.13
C MET A 218 -17.44 16.37 -10.02
N GLU A 219 -17.61 17.24 -11.02
CA GLU A 219 -18.72 18.19 -11.14
C GLU A 219 -20.08 17.53 -11.40
N ALA A 220 -20.14 16.30 -11.93
CA ALA A 220 -21.40 15.61 -12.21
C ALA A 220 -22.17 15.21 -10.94
N PHE A 221 -21.51 15.14 -9.77
CA PHE A 221 -22.18 14.96 -8.47
C PHE A 221 -22.68 16.28 -7.87
N ALA A 222 -22.13 17.42 -8.30
CA ALA A 222 -22.56 18.75 -7.86
C ALA A 222 -23.60 19.37 -8.80
N ALA A 223 -23.66 18.93 -10.05
CA ALA A 223 -24.58 19.40 -11.09
C ALA A 223 -25.88 18.59 -11.18
N ALA A 224 -26.25 17.85 -10.12
CA ALA A 224 -27.66 17.54 -9.88
C ALA A 224 -28.33 18.83 -9.38
N GLU A 225 -28.46 19.82 -10.28
CA GLU A 225 -29.35 20.96 -10.11
C GLU A 225 -30.73 20.43 -9.70
N PRO A 226 -31.34 20.93 -8.61
CA PRO A 226 -32.68 20.51 -8.23
C PRO A 226 -33.62 20.88 -9.37
N VAL A 227 -34.26 19.85 -9.94
CA VAL A 227 -35.39 20.00 -10.86
C VAL A 227 -36.35 21.00 -10.22
N GLN A 228 -36.44 22.20 -10.80
CA GLN A 228 -37.36 23.22 -10.32
C GLN A 228 -38.77 22.61 -10.29
N PRO A 229 -39.48 22.70 -9.15
CA PRO A 229 -40.86 22.26 -9.12
C PRO A 229 -41.63 23.16 -10.08
N ARG A 230 -42.31 22.54 -11.06
CA ARG A 230 -43.28 23.22 -11.90
C ARG A 230 -44.41 23.72 -11.00
N THR A 231 -44.29 24.96 -10.54
CA THR A 231 -45.36 25.69 -9.88
C THR A 231 -46.47 25.92 -10.89
N GLY A 232 -47.58 25.21 -10.72
CA GLY A 232 -48.85 25.60 -11.32
C GLY A 232 -49.38 26.85 -10.62
N GLY A 233 -50.02 27.73 -11.39
CA GLY A 233 -50.94 28.74 -10.88
C GLY A 233 -50.63 30.17 -11.35
N ALA A 234 -51.32 30.60 -12.41
CA ALA A 234 -51.72 31.99 -12.56
C ALA A 234 -53.01 32.05 -13.40
N ALA A 235 -54.14 31.87 -12.72
CA ALA A 235 -55.38 32.50 -13.15
C ALA A 235 -55.32 33.99 -12.75
N SER A 236 -55.87 34.84 -13.62
CA SER A 236 -56.24 36.25 -13.39
C SER A 236 -55.20 37.31 -13.78
N GLU A 237 -55.20 37.71 -15.05
CA GLU A 237 -55.04 39.14 -15.42
C GLU A 237 -55.63 39.44 -16.81
N LEU A 238 -56.94 39.17 -16.99
CA LEU A 238 -57.74 39.81 -18.03
C LEU A 238 -58.62 40.88 -17.39
N LEU A 239 -58.04 42.04 -17.13
CA LEU A 239 -58.77 43.30 -16.99
C LEU A 239 -57.80 44.48 -17.06
N ARG A 240 -58.11 45.39 -18.00
CA ARG A 240 -57.82 46.84 -17.96
C ARG A 240 -56.66 47.35 -18.83
N ARG A 241 -56.89 47.44 -20.15
CA ARG A 241 -56.62 48.67 -20.94
C ARG A 241 -57.15 48.59 -22.38
N ALA A 242 -58.22 49.34 -22.66
CA ALA A 242 -58.45 50.01 -23.94
C ALA A 242 -59.64 50.97 -23.81
N ALA A 243 -59.36 52.17 -23.33
CA ALA A 243 -60.12 53.36 -23.67
C ALA A 243 -59.25 54.16 -24.65
N ALA A 244 -59.63 54.19 -25.92
CA ALA A 244 -59.22 55.21 -26.89
C ALA A 244 -60.05 55.06 -28.18
N ARG A 245 -61.02 55.96 -28.32
CA ARG A 245 -61.81 56.37 -29.50
C ARG A 245 -63.00 55.49 -29.90
#